data_AF-A0A6N7ISH4-F1
#
_entry.id   AF-A0A6N7ISH4-F1
#
_cell.length_a   1.000
_cell.length_b   1.000
_cell.length_c   1.000
_cell.angle_alpha   90.00
_cell.angle_beta   90.00
_cell.angle_gamma   90.00
#
_symmetry.space_group_name_H-M   'P 1'
#
loop_
_entity.id
_entity.type
_entity.pdbx_description
1 polymer ?
#
loop_
_entity_poly.entity_id
_entity_poly.type
_entity_poly.pdbx_seq_one_letter_code
_entity_poly.pdbx_strand_id
1 'polypeptide(L)'
;MGGNKSHNGNNPDKITPLDSRHNKGAGRGETDPPPEDSSLGELLIHMRRVRQAVPVNTRLREELRARLLQMQAAEGTGGTQRPGAASTPEGAPQPGATSAGKGMPPSPAQPAGKGRWPKYFWLFPAVLLLAAGCWLWWSALAPKTLEAGTTREISRFWLEDSPLEFACAPRGRGFLAVRGSALLLLDQYGNQTGIVKPPGGQSYAWPALTPSGDQLALVRRYETGEAEIIRAAMPAVPLAPEAAPQVERALAGAAVLLKVDKGKNPAGLAWSPDGKTLAYSLEEPGGKEEIFLLTGGKEPVSLGPGRNPAWSPDGSRLAVERAGPAGEPELWLVTPGGGDVRRLTGGRQPAWSPRGYLAFIRAKTTERVLTYSRDGSPLFTVRQRQEEIRTINPELLGERPPKQKENQTLSTDRLLLAPDTTPGGTELNWLRQLEMEGVREPRTLLLDQLNNYQSIHFSPDGKTLLVARRDGGTVALVQVELREKTTGRGEKQ
;
A
#
# COMPACT_ATOMS: atom_id res chain seq x y z
N MET A 1 43.73 -63.52 47.88
CA MET A 1 44.72 -63.38 46.77
C MET A 1 44.34 -62.09 46.03
N GLY A 2 44.85 -60.89 46.33
CA GLY A 2 46.25 -60.41 46.28
C GLY A 2 46.62 -60.08 44.83
N GLY A 3 46.82 -58.84 44.35
CA GLY A 3 46.75 -57.50 44.94
C GLY A 3 46.99 -56.38 43.89
N ASN A 4 46.79 -55.12 44.31
CA ASN A 4 47.43 -53.81 43.95
C ASN A 4 47.87 -53.50 42.49
N LYS A 5 47.84 -52.28 41.92
CA LYS A 5 47.70 -50.83 42.29
C LYS A 5 47.57 -50.09 40.92
N SER A 6 46.66 -49.14 40.68
CA SER A 6 46.66 -47.70 41.03
C SER A 6 47.59 -46.76 40.24
N HIS A 7 46.99 -45.66 39.76
CA HIS A 7 47.47 -44.32 39.31
C HIS A 7 47.62 -44.07 37.79
N ASN A 8 47.39 -42.86 37.24
CA ASN A 8 46.64 -41.63 37.56
C ASN A 8 46.87 -40.68 36.34
N GLY A 9 45.94 -39.76 36.02
CA GLY A 9 46.30 -38.43 35.44
C GLY A 9 45.93 -38.07 33.98
N ASN A 10 44.95 -37.17 33.86
CA ASN A 10 44.85 -35.94 33.03
C ASN A 10 44.94 -35.94 31.48
N ASN A 11 43.77 -35.70 30.83
CA ASN A 11 43.31 -34.55 30.00
C ASN A 11 44.27 -33.77 29.04
N PRO A 12 43.77 -32.94 28.08
CA PRO A 12 43.45 -33.22 26.68
C PRO A 12 44.23 -32.30 25.68
N ASP A 13 43.79 -32.27 24.41
CA ASP A 13 44.16 -31.35 23.31
C ASP A 13 45.55 -31.46 22.66
N LYS A 14 45.53 -31.87 21.36
CA LYS A 14 46.24 -31.15 20.29
C LYS A 14 45.87 -31.68 18.88
N ILE A 15 45.29 -30.76 18.10
CA ILE A 15 45.16 -30.75 16.64
C ILE A 15 46.56 -30.56 16.02
N THR A 16 46.96 -31.31 14.98
CA THR A 16 47.64 -30.81 13.75
C THR A 16 47.85 -31.94 12.69
N PRO A 17 48.22 -31.65 11.42
CA PRO A 17 47.40 -31.98 10.23
C PRO A 17 48.14 -32.89 9.22
N LEU A 18 47.59 -33.13 8.02
CA LEU A 18 48.37 -33.68 6.91
C LEU A 18 47.93 -33.16 5.54
N ASP A 19 48.73 -32.18 5.09
CA ASP A 19 49.32 -31.93 3.77
C ASP A 19 48.64 -32.36 2.46
N SER A 20 48.50 -31.31 1.65
CA SER A 20 48.45 -31.27 0.19
C SER A 20 49.71 -31.83 -0.49
N ARG A 21 49.54 -32.72 -1.49
CA ARG A 21 50.48 -32.84 -2.62
C ARG A 21 49.75 -32.97 -3.96
N HIS A 22 50.20 -32.12 -4.88
CA HIS A 22 49.95 -32.10 -6.31
C HIS A 22 50.27 -33.43 -7.01
N ASN A 23 49.51 -33.77 -8.07
CA ASN A 23 50.10 -34.29 -9.30
C ASN A 23 49.27 -33.88 -10.54
N LYS A 24 49.94 -33.54 -11.64
CA LYS A 24 49.41 -32.97 -12.90
C LYS A 24 49.43 -34.00 -14.04
N GLY A 25 48.35 -34.00 -14.86
CA GLY A 25 48.29 -34.33 -16.31
C GLY A 25 48.47 -35.80 -16.73
N ALA A 26 47.87 -36.35 -17.79
CA ALA A 26 46.91 -35.90 -18.82
C ALA A 26 46.37 -37.15 -19.57
N GLY A 27 45.17 -37.09 -20.17
CA GLY A 27 44.67 -38.11 -21.11
C GLY A 27 43.17 -37.96 -21.42
N ARG A 28 42.82 -37.71 -22.70
CA ARG A 28 41.48 -37.47 -23.24
C ARG A 28 40.65 -38.77 -23.43
N GLY A 29 39.33 -38.64 -23.29
CA GLY A 29 38.27 -39.53 -23.79
C GLY A 29 36.93 -39.07 -23.19
N GLU A 30 36.24 -38.11 -23.81
CA GLU A 30 35.08 -38.34 -24.69
C GLU A 30 33.78 -38.61 -23.91
N THR A 31 33.00 -37.52 -23.78
CA THR A 31 31.54 -37.43 -23.61
C THR A 31 30.86 -38.26 -22.51
N ASP A 32 30.79 -37.68 -21.31
CA ASP A 32 29.58 -37.81 -20.48
C ASP A 32 28.73 -36.55 -20.69
N PRO A 33 27.40 -36.66 -20.95
CA PRO A 33 26.52 -35.51 -20.81
C PRO A 33 26.58 -35.03 -19.35
N PRO A 34 26.45 -33.73 -19.07
CA PRO A 34 26.40 -33.25 -17.70
C PRO A 34 25.24 -33.97 -16.97
N PRO A 35 25.38 -34.31 -15.68
CA PRO A 35 24.29 -34.93 -14.94
C PRO A 35 23.06 -34.04 -15.05
N GLU A 36 21.94 -34.65 -15.44
CA GLU A 36 20.62 -34.05 -15.68
C GLU A 36 19.94 -33.57 -14.35
N ASP A 37 20.73 -33.01 -13.43
CA ASP A 37 20.36 -32.49 -12.10
C ASP A 37 19.93 -31.01 -12.15
N SER A 38 19.59 -30.49 -13.33
CA SER A 38 19.58 -29.04 -13.54
C SER A 38 18.31 -28.30 -13.09
N SER A 39 17.21 -28.97 -12.72
CA SER A 39 15.92 -28.27 -12.50
C SER A 39 15.91 -27.31 -11.30
N LEU A 40 16.51 -27.69 -10.17
CA LEU A 40 16.56 -26.83 -8.97
C LEU A 40 17.67 -25.79 -9.05
N GLY A 41 18.84 -26.17 -9.58
CA GLY A 41 19.95 -25.24 -9.82
C GLY A 41 19.59 -24.16 -10.85
N GLU A 42 18.91 -24.53 -11.94
CA GLU A 42 18.39 -23.58 -12.93
C GLU A 42 17.31 -22.67 -12.34
N LEU A 43 16.42 -23.20 -11.49
CA LEU A 43 15.44 -22.40 -10.76
C LEU A 43 16.11 -21.38 -9.83
N LEU A 44 17.13 -21.79 -9.06
CA LEU A 44 17.89 -20.88 -8.18
C LEU A 44 18.63 -19.79 -8.97
N ILE A 45 19.15 -20.11 -10.15
CA ILE A 45 19.74 -19.13 -11.07
C ILE A 45 18.68 -18.20 -11.64
N HIS A 46 17.52 -18.73 -12.06
CA HIS A 46 16.40 -17.97 -12.61
C HIS A 46 15.83 -16.99 -11.57
N MET A 47 15.54 -17.46 -10.35
CA MET A 47 15.02 -16.63 -9.26
C MET A 47 16.03 -15.54 -8.85
N ARG A 48 17.34 -15.82 -8.91
CA ARG A 48 18.38 -14.81 -8.69
C ARG A 48 18.36 -13.73 -9.78
N ARG A 49 18.19 -14.11 -11.05
CA ARG A 49 18.05 -13.16 -12.16
C ARG A 49 16.79 -12.30 -12.02
N VAL A 50 15.65 -12.90 -11.65
CA VAL A 50 14.40 -12.16 -11.38
C VAL A 50 14.61 -11.13 -10.27
N ARG A 51 15.28 -11.49 -9.17
CA ARG A 51 15.62 -10.55 -8.10
C ARG A 51 16.55 -9.42 -8.54
N GLN A 52 17.49 -9.69 -9.45
CA GLN A 52 18.41 -8.67 -9.99
C GLN A 52 17.76 -7.76 -11.04
N ALA A 53 16.71 -8.23 -11.71
CA ALA A 53 15.95 -7.47 -12.71
C ALA A 53 14.93 -6.49 -12.09
N VAL A 54 14.58 -6.65 -10.81
CA VAL A 54 13.83 -5.63 -10.05
C VAL A 54 14.78 -4.46 -9.78
N PRO A 55 14.46 -3.22 -10.21
CA PRO A 55 15.37 -2.10 -10.09
C PRO A 55 15.54 -1.72 -8.62
N VAL A 56 16.54 -2.31 -7.95
CA VAL A 56 17.26 -1.57 -6.91
C VAL A 56 17.84 -0.39 -7.65
N ASN A 57 17.40 0.81 -7.32
CA ASN A 57 17.91 2.04 -7.92
C ASN A 57 19.42 2.08 -7.67
N THR A 58 20.21 1.52 -8.61
CA THR A 58 21.64 1.28 -8.48
C THR A 58 22.35 2.61 -8.27
N ARG A 59 21.83 3.64 -8.93
CA ARG A 59 22.17 5.05 -8.74
C ARG A 59 21.97 5.52 -7.29
N LEU A 60 20.84 5.19 -6.65
CA LEU A 60 20.57 5.55 -5.25
C LEU A 60 21.52 4.80 -4.28
N ARG A 61 21.86 3.55 -4.59
CA ARG A 61 22.82 2.76 -3.79
C ARG A 61 24.25 3.31 -3.91
N GLU A 62 24.63 3.76 -5.10
CA GLU A 62 25.91 4.42 -5.34
C GLU A 62 25.96 5.81 -4.72
N GLU A 63 24.89 6.59 -4.81
CA GLU A 63 24.74 7.89 -4.14
C GLU A 63 24.77 7.77 -2.61
N LEU A 64 24.13 6.76 -2.03
CA LEU A 64 24.18 6.48 -0.60
C LEU A 64 25.57 6.02 -0.15
N ARG A 65 26.28 5.23 -0.96
CA ARG A 65 27.69 4.88 -0.71
C ARG A 65 28.60 6.09 -0.77
N ALA A 66 28.42 6.95 -1.77
CA ALA A 66 29.17 8.19 -1.90
C ALA A 66 28.90 9.14 -0.71
N ARG A 67 27.64 9.25 -0.27
CA ARG A 67 27.27 10.01 0.93
C ARG A 67 27.82 9.42 2.23
N LEU A 68 27.83 8.09 2.38
CA LEU A 68 28.43 7.43 3.54
C LEU A 68 29.94 7.66 3.61
N LEU A 69 30.63 7.61 2.48
CA LEU A 69 32.06 7.93 2.39
C LEU A 69 32.33 9.41 2.66
N GLN A 70 31.46 10.32 2.19
CA GLN A 70 31.55 11.75 2.52
C GLN A 70 31.29 12.04 4.00
N MET A 71 30.34 11.34 4.64
CA MET A 71 30.09 11.49 6.08
C MET A 71 31.26 10.96 6.91
N GLN A 72 31.86 9.83 6.51
CA GLN A 72 33.07 9.29 7.15
C GLN A 72 34.30 10.20 6.95
N ALA A 73 34.40 10.89 5.81
CA ALA A 73 35.44 11.89 5.57
C ALA A 73 35.20 13.19 6.36
N ALA A 74 33.93 13.57 6.59
CA ALA A 74 33.54 14.77 7.34
C ALA A 74 33.68 14.59 8.87
N GLU A 75 33.65 13.37 9.39
CA GLU A 75 33.97 13.07 10.80
C GLU A 75 35.48 13.13 11.11
N GLY A 76 36.35 13.19 10.10
CA GLY A 76 37.81 13.15 10.25
C GLY A 76 38.54 14.49 10.21
N THR A 77 37.89 15.60 9.88
CA THR A 77 38.58 16.88 9.62
C THR A 77 37.82 18.09 10.14
N GLY A 78 37.95 18.34 11.44
CA GLY A 78 37.79 19.68 11.99
C GLY A 78 39.01 20.53 11.64
N GLY A 79 38.82 21.66 10.94
CA GLY A 79 39.87 22.68 10.82
C GLY A 79 39.82 23.60 9.60
N THR A 80 39.21 24.78 9.81
CA THR A 80 39.62 26.13 9.35
C THR A 80 39.56 26.59 7.87
N GLN A 81 38.90 27.76 7.72
CA GLN A 81 39.14 28.93 6.82
C GLN A 81 38.52 29.03 5.39
N ARG A 82 37.44 29.85 5.33
CA ARG A 82 37.10 31.08 4.54
C ARG A 82 37.77 31.46 3.17
N PRO A 83 37.12 32.35 2.36
CA PRO A 83 36.89 32.16 0.91
C PRO A 83 37.57 33.21 -0.01
N GLY A 84 37.52 32.97 -1.33
CA GLY A 84 37.95 33.91 -2.38
C GLY A 84 37.08 33.78 -3.66
N ALA A 85 36.89 34.90 -4.35
CA ALA A 85 35.79 35.21 -5.27
C ALA A 85 36.16 35.25 -6.77
N ALA A 86 35.10 35.37 -7.61
CA ALA A 86 35.04 35.90 -8.99
C ALA A 86 35.71 35.03 -10.10
N SER A 87 35.29 35.00 -11.37
CA SER A 87 34.50 35.90 -12.23
C SER A 87 33.96 35.17 -13.49
N THR A 88 33.13 35.89 -14.24
CA THR A 88 32.20 35.59 -15.35
C THR A 88 32.84 35.50 -16.77
N PRO A 89 32.12 35.44 -17.93
CA PRO A 89 32.35 34.44 -19.00
C PRO A 89 32.59 35.03 -20.43
N GLU A 90 32.78 34.16 -21.44
CA GLU A 90 32.53 34.34 -22.91
C GLU A 90 33.17 33.11 -23.61
N GLY A 91 32.83 32.61 -24.81
CA GLY A 91 32.00 33.00 -25.95
C GLY A 91 32.16 31.90 -27.03
N ALA A 92 31.31 31.91 -28.06
CA ALA A 92 31.22 30.92 -29.16
C ALA A 92 32.46 30.87 -30.10
N PRO A 93 32.55 29.93 -31.09
CA PRO A 93 31.89 30.14 -32.41
C PRO A 93 31.49 28.88 -33.24
N GLN A 94 30.70 29.09 -34.30
CA GLN A 94 30.46 28.25 -35.51
C GLN A 94 31.55 28.51 -36.61
N PRO A 95 31.59 27.97 -37.87
CA PRO A 95 30.56 27.28 -38.73
C PRO A 95 31.07 26.15 -39.68
N GLY A 96 30.21 25.64 -40.58
CA GLY A 96 30.61 24.86 -41.77
C GLY A 96 29.46 24.33 -42.66
N ALA A 97 29.48 24.64 -43.97
CA ALA A 97 28.52 24.33 -45.05
C ALA A 97 28.65 22.85 -45.57
N THR A 98 27.87 22.25 -46.50
CA THR A 98 27.40 22.68 -47.84
C THR A 98 26.56 21.56 -48.55
N SER A 99 25.65 21.98 -49.47
CA SER A 99 25.25 21.34 -50.77
C SER A 99 24.41 20.03 -50.80
N ALA A 100 23.61 19.66 -51.83
CA ALA A 100 22.88 20.29 -52.96
C ALA A 100 22.14 19.18 -53.77
N GLY A 101 21.07 19.52 -54.53
CA GLY A 101 20.53 18.72 -55.66
C GLY A 101 19.00 18.85 -55.88
N LYS A 102 18.52 19.76 -56.76
CA LYS A 102 18.00 19.57 -58.17
C LYS A 102 16.80 18.59 -58.29
N GLY A 103 15.66 18.83 -58.96
CA GLY A 103 15.12 19.90 -59.82
C GLY A 103 14.12 19.32 -60.88
N MET A 104 13.09 20.10 -61.27
CA MET A 104 12.24 20.04 -62.50
C MET A 104 10.89 19.23 -62.52
N PRO A 105 9.91 19.52 -63.44
CA PRO A 105 8.81 20.51 -63.31
C PRO A 105 7.38 19.93 -63.62
N PRO A 106 6.29 20.73 -63.66
CA PRO A 106 4.90 20.24 -63.82
C PRO A 106 4.31 20.41 -65.25
N SER A 107 3.20 19.72 -65.54
CA SER A 107 2.36 19.91 -66.74
C SER A 107 0.91 19.39 -66.54
N PRO A 108 -0.07 19.79 -67.38
CA PRO A 108 -1.31 20.42 -66.89
C PRO A 108 -2.64 19.66 -67.12
N ALA A 109 -3.66 20.13 -66.38
CA ALA A 109 -5.12 20.17 -66.60
C ALA A 109 -5.87 19.07 -67.40
N GLN A 110 -6.93 18.54 -66.76
CA GLN A 110 -8.22 18.21 -67.41
C GLN A 110 -9.40 18.56 -66.47
N PRO A 111 -10.52 19.11 -66.98
CA PRO A 111 -11.75 19.34 -66.20
C PRO A 111 -12.77 18.22 -66.45
N ALA A 112 -13.34 17.64 -65.40
CA ALA A 112 -14.55 16.83 -65.55
C ALA A 112 -15.34 16.71 -64.23
N GLY A 113 -16.66 16.92 -64.32
CA GLY A 113 -17.62 16.34 -63.40
C GLY A 113 -18.30 17.29 -62.43
N LYS A 114 -19.42 17.91 -62.86
CA LYS A 114 -20.47 18.39 -61.94
C LYS A 114 -21.07 17.17 -61.24
N GLY A 115 -20.54 16.82 -60.07
CA GLY A 115 -21.13 15.80 -59.19
C GLY A 115 -22.40 16.34 -58.51
N ARG A 116 -23.54 15.71 -58.80
CA ARG A 116 -24.81 15.91 -58.07
C ARG A 116 -24.58 15.61 -56.59
N TRP A 117 -24.61 16.63 -55.74
CA TRP A 117 -24.65 16.44 -54.28
C TRP A 117 -25.98 15.75 -53.91
N PRO A 118 -25.96 14.61 -53.19
CA PRO A 118 -27.19 13.94 -52.77
C PRO A 118 -27.93 14.80 -51.74
N LYS A 119 -29.26 14.93 -51.91
CA LYS A 119 -30.19 15.82 -51.17
C LYS A 119 -30.28 15.60 -49.64
N TYR A 120 -29.45 14.73 -49.07
CA TYR A 120 -29.44 14.36 -47.66
C TYR A 120 -28.09 14.55 -46.98
N PHE A 121 -27.13 15.23 -47.62
CA PHE A 121 -25.80 15.48 -47.02
C PHE A 121 -25.89 16.28 -45.69
N TRP A 122 -26.94 17.08 -45.51
CA TRP A 122 -27.26 17.77 -44.24
C TRP A 122 -27.77 16.83 -43.12
N LEU A 123 -28.26 15.62 -43.44
CA LEU A 123 -28.63 14.64 -42.42
C LEU A 123 -27.40 13.94 -41.81
N PHE A 124 -26.27 13.93 -42.51
CA PHE A 124 -25.03 13.32 -42.03
C PHE A 124 -24.50 13.95 -40.72
N PRO A 125 -24.38 15.29 -40.59
CA PRO A 125 -24.01 15.89 -39.31
C PRO A 125 -25.08 15.69 -38.23
N ALA A 126 -26.37 15.65 -38.58
CA ALA A 126 -27.44 15.37 -37.61
C ALA A 126 -27.39 13.93 -37.06
N VAL A 127 -27.11 12.95 -37.92
CA VAL A 127 -26.91 11.54 -37.52
C VAL A 127 -25.63 11.37 -36.70
N LEU A 128 -24.55 12.07 -37.06
CA LEU A 128 -23.32 12.06 -36.25
C LEU A 128 -23.52 12.72 -34.89
N LEU A 129 -24.30 13.81 -34.80
CA LEU A 129 -24.65 14.44 -33.51
C LEU A 129 -25.56 13.55 -32.66
N LEU A 130 -26.52 12.85 -33.26
CA LEU A 130 -27.33 11.86 -32.56
C LEU A 130 -26.52 10.65 -32.11
N ALA A 131 -25.62 10.13 -32.96
CA ALA A 131 -24.72 9.04 -32.60
C ALA A 131 -23.74 9.48 -31.50
N ALA A 132 -23.20 10.69 -31.58
CA ALA A 132 -22.37 11.27 -30.52
C ALA A 132 -23.16 11.48 -29.24
N GLY A 133 -24.40 11.97 -29.32
CA GLY A 133 -25.31 12.13 -28.18
C GLY A 133 -25.68 10.80 -27.53
N CYS A 134 -26.01 9.78 -28.32
CA CYS A 134 -26.24 8.42 -27.85
C CYS A 134 -24.95 7.80 -27.28
N TRP A 135 -23.79 8.06 -27.86
CA TRP A 135 -22.51 7.57 -27.34
C TRP A 135 -22.12 8.27 -26.04
N LEU A 136 -22.30 9.58 -25.94
CA LEU A 136 -22.14 10.37 -24.71
C LEU A 136 -23.09 9.87 -23.62
N TRP A 137 -24.37 9.69 -23.96
CA TRP A 137 -25.38 9.16 -23.04
C TRP A 137 -25.05 7.73 -22.59
N TRP A 138 -24.62 6.86 -23.50
CA TRP A 138 -24.21 5.50 -23.19
C TRP A 138 -22.92 5.45 -22.37
N SER A 139 -21.92 6.27 -22.69
CA SER A 139 -20.66 6.37 -21.93
C SER A 139 -20.86 6.93 -20.52
N ALA A 140 -21.87 7.78 -20.33
CA ALA A 140 -22.25 8.29 -19.02
C ALA A 140 -22.96 7.23 -18.16
N LEU A 141 -23.74 6.34 -18.79
CA LEU A 141 -24.50 5.28 -18.11
C LEU A 141 -23.77 3.93 -18.04
N ALA A 142 -22.67 3.77 -18.79
CA ALA A 142 -21.92 2.52 -18.83
C ALA A 142 -21.24 2.25 -17.47
N PRO A 143 -21.25 0.99 -16.99
CA PRO A 143 -20.59 0.65 -15.74
C PRO A 143 -19.10 0.97 -15.83
N LYS A 144 -18.65 1.79 -14.89
CA LYS A 144 -17.24 2.15 -14.73
C LYS A 144 -16.61 1.28 -13.66
N THR A 145 -15.33 1.01 -13.84
CA THR A 145 -14.52 0.25 -12.88
C THR A 145 -13.32 1.06 -12.47
N LEU A 146 -12.95 0.92 -11.21
CA LEU A 146 -11.76 1.54 -10.68
C LEU A 146 -10.55 0.63 -10.96
N GLU A 147 -9.54 1.17 -11.62
CA GLU A 147 -8.26 0.51 -11.88
C GLU A 147 -7.13 1.25 -11.19
N ALA A 148 -6.18 0.50 -10.62
CA ALA A 148 -4.95 1.03 -10.07
C ALA A 148 -3.96 1.35 -11.20
N GLY A 149 -3.40 2.55 -11.16
CA GLY A 149 -2.37 3.03 -12.07
C GLY A 149 -0.98 2.97 -11.43
N THR A 150 -0.24 4.06 -11.58
CA THR A 150 1.12 4.18 -11.04
C THR A 150 1.12 4.17 -9.52
N THR A 151 2.08 3.44 -8.95
CA THR A 151 2.34 3.39 -7.51
C THR A 151 3.59 4.17 -7.18
N ARG A 152 3.55 5.03 -6.17
CA ARG A 152 4.68 5.83 -5.70
C ARG A 152 4.78 5.77 -4.18
N GLU A 153 5.96 5.43 -3.66
CA GLU A 153 6.23 5.60 -2.22
C GLU A 153 6.38 7.09 -1.89
N ILE A 154 5.61 7.55 -0.90
CA ILE A 154 5.57 8.93 -0.43
C ILE A 154 6.55 9.12 0.72
N SER A 155 6.49 8.22 1.71
CA SER A 155 7.30 8.31 2.93
C SER A 155 7.48 6.93 3.54
N ARG A 156 8.49 6.78 4.41
CA ARG A 156 8.80 5.51 5.08
C ARG A 156 9.13 5.75 6.53
N PHE A 157 8.57 4.88 7.37
CA PHE A 157 8.73 4.92 8.82
C PHE A 157 9.27 3.59 9.33
N TRP A 158 9.92 3.62 10.48
CA TRP A 158 10.23 2.40 11.22
C TRP A 158 8.94 1.72 11.68
N LEU A 159 8.97 0.40 11.77
CA LEU A 159 7.88 -0.36 12.33
C LEU A 159 7.82 -0.12 13.85
N GLU A 160 6.62 0.16 14.34
CA GLU A 160 6.29 0.30 15.76
C GLU A 160 5.21 -0.72 16.12
N ASP A 161 4.94 -0.88 17.42
CA ASP A 161 3.86 -1.75 17.91
C ASP A 161 2.48 -1.27 17.45
N SER A 162 2.32 0.04 17.26
CA SER A 162 1.11 0.64 16.71
C SER A 162 1.17 0.75 15.18
N PRO A 163 0.05 0.51 14.48
CA PRO A 163 0.00 0.67 13.03
C PRO A 163 0.24 2.12 12.61
N LEU A 164 0.63 2.34 11.36
CA LEU A 164 0.69 3.68 10.77
C LEU A 164 -0.73 4.23 10.64
N GLU A 165 -1.10 5.09 11.57
CA GLU A 165 -2.34 5.84 11.53
C GLU A 165 -2.07 7.17 10.83
N PHE A 166 -2.86 7.47 9.79
CA PHE A 166 -2.66 8.69 9.00
C PHE A 166 -3.99 9.27 8.51
N ALA A 167 -3.99 10.58 8.25
CA ALA A 167 -5.10 11.29 7.65
C ALA A 167 -4.61 12.17 6.50
N CYS A 168 -5.33 12.17 5.38
CA CYS A 168 -5.02 13.01 4.23
C CYS A 168 -5.75 14.34 4.32
N ALA A 169 -5.03 15.45 4.24
CA ALA A 169 -5.64 16.77 4.18
C ALA A 169 -6.14 17.07 2.75
N PRO A 170 -7.34 17.67 2.59
CA PRO A 170 -7.90 17.98 1.28
C PRO A 170 -7.07 19.03 0.55
N ARG A 171 -7.25 19.09 -0.78
CA ARG A 171 -6.63 20.07 -1.69
C ARG A 171 -5.09 20.05 -1.69
N GLY A 172 -4.48 18.89 -1.48
CA GLY A 172 -3.02 18.75 -1.51
C GLY A 172 -2.32 19.47 -0.36
N ARG A 173 -3.00 19.64 0.78
CA ARG A 173 -2.44 20.36 1.94
C ARG A 173 -1.42 19.53 2.74
N GLY A 174 -1.29 18.24 2.43
CA GLY A 174 -0.35 17.31 3.05
C GLY A 174 -1.04 16.15 3.76
N PHE A 175 -0.30 15.52 4.68
CA PHE A 175 -0.78 14.38 5.46
C PHE A 175 -0.44 14.58 6.93
N LEU A 176 -1.27 14.03 7.79
CA LEU A 176 -0.98 13.82 9.19
C LEU A 176 -0.68 12.35 9.40
N ALA A 177 0.32 12.03 10.20
CA ALA A 177 0.61 10.67 10.61
C ALA A 177 0.92 10.63 12.10
N VAL A 178 0.63 9.53 12.78
CA VAL A 178 1.03 9.33 14.18
C VAL A 178 2.18 8.34 14.25
N ARG A 179 3.25 8.74 14.93
CA ARG A 179 4.43 7.90 15.21
C ARG A 179 5.07 8.27 16.53
N GLY A 180 5.54 7.27 17.28
CA GLY A 180 6.18 7.48 18.58
C GLY A 180 5.35 8.37 19.52
N SER A 181 4.03 8.16 19.55
CA SER A 181 3.04 8.95 20.30
C SER A 181 2.82 10.39 19.85
N ALA A 182 3.54 10.87 18.84
CA ALA A 182 3.47 12.24 18.35
C ALA A 182 2.73 12.34 17.00
N LEU A 183 2.20 13.54 16.72
CA LEU A 183 1.57 13.86 15.45
C LEU A 183 2.63 14.45 14.50
N LEU A 184 2.95 13.72 13.43
CA LEU A 184 3.80 14.16 12.34
C LEU A 184 2.99 14.92 11.30
N LEU A 185 3.54 16.05 10.85
CA LEU A 185 3.03 16.82 9.73
C LEU A 185 3.90 16.51 8.52
N LEU A 186 3.27 16.07 7.44
CA LEU A 186 3.91 15.78 6.17
C LEU A 186 3.36 16.74 5.11
N ASP A 187 4.24 17.24 4.24
CA ASP A 187 3.80 17.98 3.06
C ASP A 187 3.09 17.06 2.04
N GLN A 188 2.60 17.64 0.93
CA GLN A 188 1.95 16.89 -0.14
C GLN A 188 2.84 15.85 -0.84
N TYR A 189 4.15 15.92 -0.63
CA TYR A 189 5.14 15.03 -1.21
C TYR A 189 5.62 13.95 -0.22
N GLY A 190 5.17 14.00 1.04
CA GLY A 190 5.56 13.04 2.07
C GLY A 190 6.72 13.45 2.96
N ASN A 191 7.27 14.64 2.74
CA ASN A 191 8.39 15.12 3.55
C ASN A 191 7.86 15.58 4.90
N GLN A 192 8.51 15.14 5.98
CA GLN A 192 8.18 15.61 7.31
C GLN A 192 8.55 17.09 7.44
N THR A 193 7.55 17.92 7.68
CA THR A 193 7.70 19.37 7.86
C THR A 193 7.66 19.78 9.32
N GLY A 194 7.03 18.98 10.18
CA GLY A 194 6.92 19.28 11.59
C GLY A 194 6.50 18.08 12.43
N ILE A 195 6.65 18.24 13.74
CA ILE A 195 6.22 17.27 14.75
C ILE A 195 5.54 18.02 15.87
N VAL A 196 4.37 17.55 16.28
CA VAL A 196 3.62 18.07 17.42
C VAL A 196 3.56 16.97 18.47
N LYS A 197 4.29 17.19 19.56
CA LYS A 197 4.35 16.23 20.66
C LYS A 197 3.17 16.47 21.62
N PRO A 198 2.56 15.40 22.15
CA PRO A 198 1.61 15.55 23.23
C PRO A 198 2.34 16.03 24.51
N PRO A 199 1.59 16.61 25.46
CA PRO A 199 2.09 16.85 26.81
C PRO A 199 2.64 15.55 27.46
N GLY A 200 3.46 15.70 28.50
CA GLY A 200 4.06 14.55 29.20
C GLY A 200 3.02 13.56 29.70
N GLY A 201 3.30 12.26 29.54
CA GLY A 201 2.41 11.17 29.95
C GLY A 201 1.19 10.98 29.05
N GLN A 202 1.18 11.56 27.85
CA GLN A 202 0.09 11.45 26.89
C GLN A 202 0.59 10.93 25.54
N SER A 203 -0.32 10.35 24.76
CA SER A 203 -0.07 9.95 23.37
C SER A 203 -1.21 10.35 22.45
N TYR A 204 -0.88 10.70 21.21
CA TYR A 204 -1.88 10.89 20.16
C TYR A 204 -2.06 9.61 19.36
N ALA A 205 -3.28 9.37 18.88
CA ALA A 205 -3.67 8.26 18.02
C ALA A 205 -4.88 8.64 17.16
N TRP A 206 -5.12 7.87 16.10
CA TRP A 206 -6.28 7.94 15.21
C TRP A 206 -6.64 9.34 14.74
N PRO A 207 -5.73 10.05 14.04
CA PRO A 207 -6.06 11.36 13.48
C PRO A 207 -7.13 11.20 12.39
N ALA A 208 -8.15 12.05 12.42
CA ALA A 208 -9.22 12.10 11.42
C ALA A 208 -9.57 13.55 11.09
N LEU A 209 -9.41 13.92 9.82
CA LEU A 209 -9.76 15.25 9.31
C LEU A 209 -11.20 15.26 8.81
N THR A 210 -11.89 16.39 9.00
CA THR A 210 -13.15 16.63 8.30
C THR A 210 -12.92 16.67 6.78
N PRO A 211 -13.94 16.37 5.95
CA PRO A 211 -13.82 16.45 4.49
C PRO A 211 -13.38 17.83 3.98
N SER A 212 -13.75 18.91 4.71
CA SER A 212 -13.29 20.29 4.48
C SER A 212 -11.84 20.53 4.90
N GLY A 213 -11.29 19.72 5.81
CA GLY A 213 -9.92 19.83 6.33
C GLY A 213 -9.70 20.99 7.29
N ASP A 214 -10.78 21.52 7.86
CA ASP A 214 -10.79 22.64 8.80
C ASP A 214 -10.82 22.17 10.27
N GLN A 215 -11.19 20.91 10.52
CA GLN A 215 -11.18 20.31 11.86
C GLN A 215 -10.39 19.01 11.84
N LEU A 216 -9.70 18.76 12.95
CA LEU A 216 -9.02 17.51 13.27
C LEU A 216 -9.67 16.92 14.52
N ALA A 217 -10.10 15.66 14.42
CA ALA A 217 -10.34 14.82 15.59
C ALA A 217 -9.14 13.89 15.79
N LEU A 218 -8.78 13.62 17.03
CA LEU A 218 -7.82 12.58 17.36
C LEU A 218 -8.12 12.00 18.75
N VAL A 219 -7.57 10.82 19.01
CA VAL A 219 -7.57 10.20 20.33
C VAL A 219 -6.34 10.67 21.10
N ARG A 220 -6.56 11.23 22.29
CA ARG A 220 -5.53 11.55 23.26
C ARG A 220 -5.60 10.53 24.39
N ARG A 221 -4.58 9.69 24.53
CA ARG A 221 -4.49 8.69 25.60
C ARG A 221 -3.58 9.19 26.71
N TYR A 222 -3.86 8.76 27.93
CA TYR A 222 -3.08 9.05 29.12
C TYR A 222 -2.41 7.77 29.62
N GLU A 223 -1.21 7.88 30.18
CA GLU A 223 -0.51 6.75 30.80
C GLU A 223 -1.29 6.09 31.94
N THR A 224 -2.24 6.82 32.54
CA THR A 224 -3.17 6.31 33.56
C THR A 224 -4.14 5.25 33.01
N GLY A 225 -4.29 5.17 31.68
CA GLY A 225 -5.16 4.26 30.95
C GLY A 225 -6.51 4.87 30.55
N GLU A 226 -6.74 6.15 30.83
CA GLU A 226 -7.89 6.93 30.32
C GLU A 226 -7.60 7.46 28.92
N ALA A 227 -8.66 7.77 28.18
CA ALA A 227 -8.53 8.39 26.85
C ALA A 227 -9.61 9.45 26.62
N GLU A 228 -9.31 10.38 25.72
CA GLU A 228 -10.25 11.41 25.27
C GLU A 228 -10.27 11.46 23.75
N ILE A 229 -11.44 11.68 23.17
CA ILE A 229 -11.56 12.11 21.79
C ILE A 229 -11.61 13.64 21.81
N ILE A 230 -10.60 14.28 21.22
CA ILE A 230 -10.51 15.74 21.16
C ILE A 230 -10.69 16.25 19.73
N ARG A 231 -11.17 17.49 19.62
CA ARG A 231 -11.33 18.20 18.35
C ARG A 231 -10.60 19.54 18.38
N ALA A 232 -9.80 19.80 17.37
CA ALA A 232 -9.07 21.05 17.18
C ALA A 232 -9.32 21.63 15.79
N ALA A 233 -9.28 22.96 15.69
CA ALA A 233 -9.30 23.64 14.41
C ALA A 233 -7.96 23.47 13.70
N MET A 234 -7.99 23.07 12.44
CA MET A 234 -6.79 23.00 11.61
C MET A 234 -6.51 24.36 10.98
N PRO A 235 -5.23 24.78 10.88
CA PRO A 235 -4.88 26.01 10.17
C PRO A 235 -5.36 25.92 8.72
N ALA A 236 -5.59 27.04 8.02
CA ALA A 236 -5.96 27.00 6.59
C ALA A 236 -4.77 26.82 5.65
N VAL A 237 -3.54 26.98 6.17
CA VAL A 237 -2.27 26.92 5.43
C VAL A 237 -1.92 25.45 5.10
N PRO A 238 -1.17 25.17 4.02
CA PRO A 238 -0.54 23.86 3.84
C PRO A 238 0.26 23.43 5.09
N LEU A 239 0.45 22.12 5.28
CA LEU A 239 1.25 21.57 6.37
C LEU A 239 2.76 21.80 6.13
N ALA A 240 3.17 23.05 6.01
CA ALA A 240 4.54 23.52 5.95
C ALA A 240 5.15 23.60 7.38
N PRO A 241 6.47 23.81 7.53
CA PRO A 241 7.10 23.84 8.86
C PRO A 241 6.48 24.84 9.85
N GLU A 242 5.95 25.94 9.33
CA GLU A 242 5.24 26.97 10.10
C GLU A 242 3.89 26.51 10.70
N ALA A 243 3.33 25.40 10.19
CA ALA A 243 2.05 24.88 10.64
C ALA A 243 2.15 24.15 11.98
N ALA A 244 3.31 23.57 12.32
CA ALA A 244 3.46 22.78 13.56
C ALA A 244 3.14 23.59 14.83
N PRO A 245 3.69 24.81 15.04
CA PRO A 245 3.31 25.63 16.19
C PRO A 245 1.82 26.03 16.20
N GLN A 246 1.18 26.15 15.03
CA GLN A 246 -0.24 26.49 14.94
C GLN A 246 -1.12 25.30 15.35
N VAL A 247 -0.78 24.10 14.85
CA VAL A 247 -1.45 22.86 15.22
C VAL A 247 -1.24 22.54 16.70
N GLU A 248 -0.04 22.77 17.24
CA GLU A 248 0.25 22.60 18.67
C GLU A 248 -0.64 23.51 19.54
N ARG A 249 -0.74 24.80 19.21
CA ARG A 249 -1.65 25.71 19.91
C ARG A 249 -3.12 25.29 19.78
N ALA A 250 -3.54 24.82 18.61
CA ALA A 250 -4.89 24.34 18.38
C ALA A 250 -5.22 23.08 19.20
N LEU A 251 -4.25 22.16 19.34
CA LEU A 251 -4.40 20.95 20.17
C LEU A 251 -4.37 21.27 21.66
N ALA A 252 -3.58 22.26 22.10
CA ALA A 252 -3.59 22.73 23.48
C ALA A 252 -4.96 23.33 23.88
N GLY A 253 -5.63 24.01 22.96
CA GLY A 253 -6.98 24.56 23.13
C GLY A 253 -8.11 23.65 22.62
N ALA A 254 -7.85 22.37 22.38
CA ALA A 254 -8.82 21.46 21.77
C ALA A 254 -10.05 21.24 22.65
N ALA A 255 -11.22 21.14 22.02
CA ALA A 255 -12.46 20.77 22.69
C ALA A 255 -12.49 19.25 22.93
N VAL A 256 -12.76 18.83 24.16
CA VAL A 256 -13.00 17.41 24.47
C VAL A 256 -14.40 17.04 23.98
N LEU A 257 -14.48 16.13 23.01
CA LEU A 257 -15.76 15.63 22.49
C LEU A 257 -16.30 14.47 23.33
N LEU A 258 -15.40 13.63 23.85
CA LEU A 258 -15.74 12.48 24.67
C LEU A 258 -14.60 12.15 25.63
N LYS A 259 -14.95 11.84 26.88
CA LYS A 259 -14.05 11.21 27.85
C LYS A 259 -14.35 9.72 27.92
N VAL A 260 -13.30 8.92 27.94
CA VAL A 260 -13.38 7.46 27.92
C VAL A 260 -12.67 6.92 29.16
N ASP A 261 -13.42 6.13 29.92
CA ASP A 261 -12.95 5.55 31.17
C ASP A 261 -11.78 4.58 30.98
N LYS A 262 -11.04 4.37 32.07
CA LYS A 262 -9.89 3.48 32.10
C LYS A 262 -10.22 2.08 31.59
N GLY A 263 -9.34 1.56 30.72
CA GLY A 263 -9.45 0.21 30.16
C GLY A 263 -10.34 0.09 28.94
N LYS A 264 -11.03 1.17 28.54
CA LYS A 264 -11.69 1.29 27.24
C LYS A 264 -10.78 2.00 26.25
N ASN A 265 -10.80 1.56 25.00
CA ASN A 265 -9.89 2.06 23.97
C ASN A 265 -10.66 2.58 22.76
N PRO A 266 -10.78 3.91 22.58
CA PRO A 266 -11.37 4.48 21.37
C PRO A 266 -10.38 4.38 20.21
N ALA A 267 -10.89 4.03 19.03
CA ALA A 267 -10.12 3.81 17.81
C ALA A 267 -10.93 4.12 16.55
N GLY A 268 -10.28 4.07 15.38
CA GLY A 268 -10.95 4.11 14.07
C GLY A 268 -11.85 5.34 13.88
N LEU A 269 -11.33 6.54 14.08
CA LEU A 269 -12.12 7.77 13.93
C LEU A 269 -12.46 8.04 12.44
N ALA A 270 -13.73 8.34 12.16
CA ALA A 270 -14.18 8.71 10.81
C ALA A 270 -15.29 9.78 10.85
N TRP A 271 -15.02 10.94 10.26
CA TRP A 271 -16.03 12.00 10.10
C TRP A 271 -17.05 11.65 9.02
N SER A 272 -18.31 12.02 9.26
CA SER A 272 -19.35 12.02 8.25
C SER A 272 -19.02 13.00 7.12
N PRO A 273 -19.60 12.81 5.91
CA PRO A 273 -19.31 13.67 4.75
C PRO A 273 -19.69 15.14 4.97
N ASP A 274 -20.66 15.41 5.84
CA ASP A 274 -21.07 16.76 6.25
C ASP A 274 -20.24 17.34 7.40
N GLY A 275 -19.32 16.56 7.97
CA GLY A 275 -18.44 16.95 9.09
C GLY A 275 -19.13 17.14 10.43
N LYS A 276 -20.40 16.74 10.59
CA LYS A 276 -21.17 16.98 11.82
C LYS A 276 -21.16 15.83 12.82
N THR A 277 -20.96 14.60 12.33
CA THR A 277 -21.00 13.38 13.12
C THR A 277 -19.68 12.64 12.99
N LEU A 278 -19.10 12.23 14.12
CA LEU A 278 -17.91 11.41 14.17
C LEU A 278 -18.31 9.97 14.50
N ALA A 279 -17.96 9.02 13.65
CA ALA A 279 -18.01 7.61 13.97
C ALA A 279 -16.68 7.19 14.61
N TYR A 280 -16.75 6.30 15.60
CA TYR A 280 -15.58 5.70 16.23
C TYR A 280 -15.89 4.28 16.70
N SER A 281 -14.86 3.47 16.85
CA SER A 281 -14.96 2.18 17.53
C SER A 281 -14.49 2.32 18.98
N LEU A 282 -15.13 1.61 19.89
CA LEU A 282 -14.75 1.53 21.28
C LEU A 282 -14.54 0.08 21.65
N GLU A 283 -13.32 -0.27 22.00
CA GLU A 283 -12.99 -1.58 22.55
C GLU A 283 -13.14 -1.54 24.08
N GLU A 284 -13.97 -2.43 24.63
CA GLU A 284 -14.15 -2.61 26.06
C GLU A 284 -13.22 -3.69 26.62
N PRO A 285 -12.93 -3.66 27.94
CA PRO A 285 -12.24 -4.76 28.61
C PRO A 285 -12.89 -6.11 28.27
N GLY A 286 -12.08 -7.05 27.75
CA GLY A 286 -12.57 -8.35 27.26
C GLY A 286 -12.66 -8.44 25.73
N GLY A 287 -12.27 -7.39 24.99
CA GLY A 287 -12.11 -7.43 23.52
C GLY A 287 -13.41 -7.25 22.74
N LYS A 288 -14.48 -6.79 23.41
CA LYS A 288 -15.74 -6.45 22.74
C LYS A 288 -15.60 -5.07 22.10
N GLU A 289 -15.77 -5.01 20.78
CA GLU A 289 -15.72 -3.75 20.01
C GLU A 289 -17.11 -3.34 19.55
N GLU A 290 -17.47 -2.09 19.81
CA GLU A 290 -18.72 -1.48 19.34
C GLU A 290 -18.46 -0.19 18.58
N ILE A 291 -19.33 0.08 17.60
CA ILE A 291 -19.33 1.33 16.85
C ILE A 291 -20.27 2.33 17.49
N PHE A 292 -19.79 3.56 17.64
CA PHE A 292 -20.56 4.67 18.19
C PHE A 292 -20.58 5.86 17.23
N LEU A 293 -21.68 6.61 17.27
CA LEU A 293 -21.81 7.90 16.62
C LEU A 293 -21.81 9.02 17.65
N LEU A 294 -20.94 10.00 17.46
CA LEU A 294 -20.82 11.19 18.28
C LEU A 294 -21.24 12.41 17.45
N THR A 295 -22.37 13.01 17.80
CA THR A 295 -22.84 14.27 17.19
C THR A 295 -22.71 15.37 18.23
N GLY A 296 -22.09 16.49 17.87
CA GLY A 296 -21.72 17.55 18.82
C GLY A 296 -22.86 17.94 19.78
N GLY A 297 -22.59 17.83 21.08
CA GLY A 297 -23.53 18.19 22.16
C GLY A 297 -24.59 17.12 22.49
N LYS A 298 -24.52 15.92 21.90
CA LYS A 298 -25.40 14.79 22.21
C LYS A 298 -24.61 13.62 22.79
N GLU A 299 -25.30 12.73 23.50
CA GLU A 299 -24.71 11.47 23.97
C GLU A 299 -24.33 10.55 22.80
N PRO A 300 -23.25 9.75 22.92
CA PRO A 300 -22.88 8.77 21.92
C PRO A 300 -23.98 7.73 21.71
N VAL A 301 -24.27 7.40 20.46
CA VAL A 301 -25.27 6.38 20.09
C VAL A 301 -24.55 5.13 19.58
N SER A 302 -24.80 3.97 20.19
CA SER A 302 -24.25 2.69 19.72
C SER A 302 -24.97 2.21 18.45
N LEU A 303 -24.20 1.77 17.46
CA LEU A 303 -24.68 1.07 16.26
C LEU A 303 -24.45 -0.44 16.34
N GLY A 304 -24.05 -0.94 17.52
CA GLY A 304 -23.76 -2.35 17.76
C GLY A 304 -22.31 -2.75 17.42
N PRO A 305 -22.05 -4.05 17.28
CA PRO A 305 -20.69 -4.58 17.22
C PRO A 305 -19.94 -4.15 15.96
N GLY A 306 -18.64 -3.91 16.10
CA GLY A 306 -17.72 -3.69 14.98
C GLY A 306 -16.60 -2.70 15.28
N ARG A 307 -15.70 -2.56 14.31
CA ARG A 307 -14.57 -1.62 14.30
C ARG A 307 -14.34 -1.00 12.91
N ASN A 308 -13.36 -0.10 12.82
CA ASN A 308 -12.93 0.54 11.56
C ASN A 308 -14.10 1.11 10.73
N PRO A 309 -14.87 2.06 11.30
CA PRO A 309 -16.00 2.65 10.59
C PRO A 309 -15.54 3.50 9.40
N ALA A 310 -16.28 3.43 8.29
CA ALA A 310 -16.05 4.25 7.11
C ALA A 310 -17.39 4.73 6.51
N TRP A 311 -17.56 6.04 6.39
CA TRP A 311 -18.78 6.66 5.89
C TRP A 311 -18.91 6.57 4.38
N SER A 312 -20.10 6.19 3.89
CA SER A 312 -20.43 6.40 2.47
C SER A 312 -20.40 7.89 2.13
N PRO A 313 -20.07 8.27 0.88
CA PRO A 313 -19.90 9.67 0.49
C PRO A 313 -21.19 10.50 0.60
N ASP A 314 -22.35 9.85 0.54
CA ASP A 314 -23.67 10.45 0.74
C ASP A 314 -24.11 10.49 2.22
N GLY A 315 -23.35 9.86 3.12
CA GLY A 315 -23.66 9.77 4.56
C GLY A 315 -24.83 8.85 4.90
N SER A 316 -25.41 8.14 3.94
CA SER A 316 -26.57 7.28 4.18
C SER A 316 -26.22 5.93 4.83
N ARG A 317 -24.95 5.52 4.71
CA ARG A 317 -24.46 4.22 5.20
C ARG A 317 -23.10 4.37 5.87
N LEU A 318 -22.84 3.45 6.79
CA LEU A 318 -21.53 3.28 7.41
C LEU A 318 -21.07 1.84 7.14
N ALA A 319 -19.90 1.69 6.51
CA ALA A 319 -19.23 0.40 6.44
C ALA A 319 -18.47 0.14 7.74
N VAL A 320 -18.59 -1.06 8.29
CA VAL A 320 -17.95 -1.46 9.54
C VAL A 320 -17.36 -2.85 9.37
N GLU A 321 -16.27 -3.12 10.07
CA GLU A 321 -15.66 -4.44 10.16
C GLU A 321 -16.21 -5.17 11.38
N ARG A 322 -16.61 -6.43 11.22
CA ARG A 322 -17.06 -7.33 12.29
C ARG A 322 -16.29 -8.64 12.23
N ALA A 323 -16.16 -9.31 13.37
CA ALA A 323 -15.68 -10.68 13.40
C ALA A 323 -16.79 -11.63 12.94
N GLY A 324 -16.49 -12.46 11.94
CA GLY A 324 -17.34 -13.55 11.47
C GLY A 324 -17.32 -14.75 12.43
N PRO A 325 -18.09 -15.81 12.12
CA PRO A 325 -18.26 -16.96 13.00
C PRO A 325 -16.96 -17.70 13.36
N ALA A 326 -15.96 -17.72 12.47
CA ALA A 326 -14.64 -18.31 12.72
C ALA A 326 -13.56 -17.24 13.03
N GLY A 327 -13.97 -16.01 13.35
CA GLY A 327 -13.09 -14.89 13.67
C GLY A 327 -12.48 -14.19 12.45
N GLU A 328 -12.86 -14.57 11.23
CA GLU A 328 -12.48 -13.90 10.00
C GLU A 328 -13.13 -12.51 9.90
N PRO A 329 -12.45 -11.50 9.35
CA PRO A 329 -13.02 -10.17 9.26
C PRO A 329 -14.08 -10.11 8.14
N GLU A 330 -15.22 -9.52 8.46
CA GLU A 330 -16.34 -9.30 7.57
C GLU A 330 -16.72 -7.83 7.52
N LEU A 331 -17.12 -7.36 6.34
CA LEU A 331 -17.62 -6.01 6.13
C LEU A 331 -19.13 -6.01 6.14
N TRP A 332 -19.69 -5.09 6.91
CA TRP A 332 -21.12 -4.88 7.07
C TRP A 332 -21.46 -3.44 6.74
N LEU A 333 -22.63 -3.21 6.16
CA LEU A 333 -23.21 -1.89 5.97
C LEU A 333 -24.29 -1.69 7.03
N VAL A 334 -24.19 -0.59 7.77
CA VAL A 334 -25.17 -0.20 8.79
C VAL A 334 -25.74 1.18 8.48
N THR A 335 -27.01 1.39 8.76
CA THR A 335 -27.61 2.74 8.70
C THR A 335 -27.30 3.50 9.99
N PRO A 336 -26.94 4.79 9.92
CA PRO A 336 -26.74 5.63 11.11
C PRO A 336 -27.94 5.71 12.06
N GLY A 337 -29.16 5.49 11.54
CA GLY A 337 -30.40 5.43 12.32
C GLY A 337 -30.66 4.08 13.01
N GLY A 338 -29.78 3.09 12.86
CA GLY A 338 -29.87 1.78 13.52
C GLY A 338 -30.85 0.76 12.92
N GLY A 339 -31.39 1.01 11.71
CA GLY A 339 -32.48 0.22 11.13
C GLY A 339 -32.07 -0.91 10.17
N ASP A 340 -31.16 -0.67 9.23
CA ASP A 340 -30.71 -1.66 8.25
C ASP A 340 -29.24 -2.05 8.50
N VAL A 341 -29.00 -3.35 8.64
CA VAL A 341 -27.70 -3.96 8.91
C VAL A 341 -27.56 -5.16 8.00
N ARG A 342 -26.61 -5.09 7.06
CA ARG A 342 -26.41 -6.16 6.08
C ARG A 342 -24.94 -6.49 5.89
N ARG A 343 -24.64 -7.78 5.82
CA ARG A 343 -23.32 -8.29 5.44
C ARG A 343 -23.06 -7.95 3.97
N LEU A 344 -21.90 -7.37 3.69
CA LEU A 344 -21.46 -7.05 2.33
C LEU A 344 -20.56 -8.16 1.79
N THR A 345 -19.43 -8.42 2.46
CA THR A 345 -18.44 -9.41 2.02
C THR A 345 -17.38 -9.66 3.08
N GLY A 346 -16.53 -10.69 2.93
CA GLY A 346 -15.32 -10.86 3.75
C GLY A 346 -14.23 -9.84 3.43
N GLY A 347 -13.62 -9.25 4.45
CA GLY A 347 -12.57 -8.22 4.36
C GLY A 347 -12.44 -7.38 5.62
N ARG A 348 -11.38 -6.57 5.71
CA ARG A 348 -11.06 -5.67 6.82
C ARG A 348 -10.69 -4.27 6.33
N GLN A 349 -10.61 -3.30 7.24
CA GLN A 349 -10.17 -1.92 6.96
C GLN A 349 -10.93 -1.30 5.76
N PRO A 350 -12.25 -1.12 5.86
CA PRO A 350 -13.02 -0.49 4.79
C PRO A 350 -12.63 0.98 4.62
N ALA A 351 -12.57 1.46 3.38
CA ALA A 351 -12.42 2.87 3.06
C ALA A 351 -13.34 3.25 1.91
N TRP A 352 -14.16 4.28 2.10
CA TRP A 352 -15.03 4.79 1.04
C TRP A 352 -14.34 5.85 0.21
N SER A 353 -14.51 5.72 -1.10
CA SER A 353 -14.17 6.74 -2.08
C SER A 353 -15.27 7.81 -2.11
N PRO A 354 -14.92 9.08 -2.33
CA PRO A 354 -15.87 10.13 -2.71
C PRO A 354 -16.73 9.79 -3.94
N ARG A 355 -16.34 8.77 -4.73
CA ARG A 355 -17.04 8.29 -5.93
C ARG A 355 -17.95 7.07 -5.70
N GLY A 356 -18.18 6.65 -4.45
CA GLY A 356 -19.09 5.56 -4.12
C GLY A 356 -18.49 4.15 -4.22
N TYR A 357 -17.18 4.03 -4.48
CA TYR A 357 -16.46 2.75 -4.33
C TYR A 357 -16.07 2.54 -2.87
N LEU A 358 -16.21 1.31 -2.39
CA LEU A 358 -15.64 0.86 -1.12
C LEU A 358 -14.41 0.00 -1.40
N ALA A 359 -13.24 0.45 -0.96
CA ALA A 359 -12.02 -0.35 -0.93
C ALA A 359 -11.91 -1.09 0.41
N PHE A 360 -11.26 -2.26 0.39
CA PHE A 360 -11.01 -3.04 1.59
C PHE A 360 -9.86 -4.02 1.38
N ILE A 361 -9.28 -4.48 2.48
CA ILE A 361 -8.22 -5.49 2.48
C ILE A 361 -8.87 -6.88 2.62
N ARG A 362 -8.44 -7.83 1.77
CA ARG A 362 -8.80 -9.24 1.92
C ARG A 362 -7.54 -10.08 2.04
N ALA A 363 -7.53 -10.97 3.03
CA ALA A 363 -6.52 -12.02 3.09
C ALA A 363 -6.92 -13.18 2.18
N LYS A 364 -6.01 -13.62 1.33
CA LYS A 364 -6.15 -14.82 0.52
C LYS A 364 -4.94 -15.71 0.72
N THR A 365 -5.16 -17.00 0.86
CA THR A 365 -4.07 -17.98 0.83
C THR A 365 -3.85 -18.41 -0.61
N THR A 366 -2.66 -18.16 -1.12
CA THR A 366 -2.22 -18.60 -2.45
C THR A 366 -1.26 -19.75 -2.30
N GLU A 367 -1.41 -20.79 -3.11
CA GLU A 367 -0.41 -21.84 -3.24
C GLU A 367 0.28 -21.70 -4.59
N ARG A 368 1.61 -21.78 -4.57
CA ARG A 368 2.47 -21.68 -5.75
C ARG A 368 3.34 -22.91 -5.82
N VAL A 369 3.38 -23.54 -6.98
CA VAL A 369 4.34 -24.61 -7.25
C VAL A 369 5.67 -23.96 -7.63
N LEU A 370 6.74 -24.30 -6.90
CA LEU A 370 8.09 -23.84 -7.20
C LEU A 370 8.79 -24.77 -8.18
N THR A 371 8.65 -26.07 -7.98
CA THR A 371 9.22 -27.09 -8.86
C THR A 371 8.32 -28.33 -8.91
N TYR A 372 8.52 -29.12 -9.96
CA TYR A 372 7.79 -30.34 -10.23
C TYR A 372 8.72 -31.55 -10.10
N SER A 373 8.13 -32.67 -9.72
CA SER A 373 8.75 -33.98 -9.80
C SER A 373 8.81 -34.45 -11.26
N ARG A 374 9.58 -35.50 -11.53
CA ARG A 374 9.75 -36.09 -12.88
C ARG A 374 8.43 -36.59 -13.48
N ASP A 375 7.47 -36.97 -12.63
CA ASP A 375 6.13 -37.40 -13.02
C ASP A 375 5.16 -36.23 -13.30
N GLY A 376 5.62 -34.99 -13.18
CA GLY A 376 4.81 -33.78 -13.38
C GLY A 376 3.97 -33.38 -12.16
N SER A 377 4.09 -34.10 -11.02
CA SER A 377 3.44 -33.69 -9.79
C SER A 377 4.18 -32.51 -9.12
N PRO A 378 3.47 -31.61 -8.40
CA PRO A 378 4.13 -30.56 -7.61
C PRO A 378 5.06 -31.17 -6.56
N LEU A 379 6.35 -30.80 -6.60
CA LEU A 379 7.35 -31.32 -5.67
C LEU A 379 7.58 -30.34 -4.52
N PHE A 380 7.90 -29.08 -4.79
CA PHE A 380 7.97 -28.07 -3.73
C PHE A 380 6.92 -27.01 -3.96
N THR A 381 6.06 -26.78 -2.97
CA THR A 381 5.03 -25.74 -3.01
C THR A 381 5.27 -24.70 -1.92
N VAL A 382 4.82 -23.48 -2.16
CA VAL A 382 4.76 -22.42 -1.16
C VAL A 382 3.31 -22.07 -0.99
N ARG A 383 2.81 -22.25 0.22
CA ARG A 383 1.50 -21.77 0.63
C ARG A 383 1.71 -20.49 1.41
N GLN A 384 1.28 -19.38 0.84
CA GLN A 384 1.46 -18.06 1.41
C GLN A 384 0.11 -17.40 1.67
N ARG A 385 -0.10 -16.94 2.90
CA ARG A 385 -1.19 -16.03 3.21
C ARG A 385 -0.75 -14.62 2.81
N GLN A 386 -1.53 -13.97 1.96
CA GLN A 386 -1.22 -12.64 1.43
C GLN A 386 -2.45 -11.74 1.51
N GLU A 387 -2.23 -10.44 1.52
CA GLU A 387 -3.30 -9.45 1.52
C GLU A 387 -3.39 -8.76 0.16
N GLU A 388 -4.60 -8.70 -0.36
CA GLU A 388 -4.96 -7.98 -1.58
C GLU A 388 -5.91 -6.82 -1.23
N ILE A 389 -5.82 -5.72 -1.97
CA ILE A 389 -6.81 -4.64 -1.84
C ILE A 389 -7.85 -4.83 -2.94
N ARG A 390 -9.10 -4.93 -2.52
CA ARG A 390 -10.25 -5.09 -3.41
C ARG A 390 -11.15 -3.86 -3.34
N THR A 391 -11.98 -3.71 -4.36
CA THR A 391 -13.02 -2.70 -4.41
C THR A 391 -14.36 -3.29 -4.76
N ILE A 392 -15.42 -2.68 -4.26
CA ILE A 392 -16.80 -2.96 -4.63
C ILE A 392 -17.52 -1.62 -4.76
N ASN A 393 -18.53 -1.51 -5.62
CA ASN A 393 -19.42 -0.37 -5.65
C ASN A 393 -20.79 -0.82 -5.08
N PRO A 394 -21.11 -0.49 -3.82
CA PRO A 394 -22.33 -0.97 -3.19
C PRO A 394 -23.63 -0.38 -3.76
N GLU A 395 -23.57 0.76 -4.44
CA GLU A 395 -24.74 1.40 -5.04
C GLU A 395 -25.22 0.66 -6.29
N LEU A 396 -24.27 0.10 -7.07
CA LEU A 396 -24.58 -0.74 -8.23
C LEU A 396 -25.20 -2.10 -7.88
N LEU A 397 -25.19 -2.49 -6.60
CA LEU A 397 -25.76 -3.77 -6.16
C LEU A 397 -27.30 -3.79 -6.16
N GLY A 398 -27.94 -2.62 -6.18
CA GLY A 398 -29.39 -2.47 -6.06
C GLY A 398 -29.95 -2.93 -4.72
N GLU A 399 -31.20 -2.55 -4.43
CA GLU A 399 -31.98 -3.14 -3.34
C GLU A 399 -32.50 -4.52 -3.80
N ARG A 400 -31.68 -5.57 -3.66
CA ARG A 400 -32.15 -6.95 -3.88
C ARG A 400 -32.63 -7.59 -2.57
N PRO A 401 -33.71 -8.40 -2.62
CA PRO A 401 -34.51 -8.77 -1.46
C PRO A 401 -33.77 -9.65 -0.43
N PRO A 402 -34.27 -9.72 0.82
CA PRO A 402 -33.60 -10.30 2.00
C PRO A 402 -33.45 -11.84 1.99
N LYS A 403 -33.59 -12.50 0.83
CA LYS A 403 -33.47 -13.97 0.68
C LYS A 403 -32.16 -14.40 0.04
N GLN A 404 -31.08 -13.67 0.27
CA GLN A 404 -29.75 -14.15 -0.13
C GLN A 404 -29.17 -14.96 1.04
N LYS A 405 -28.89 -16.25 0.79
CA LYS A 405 -28.27 -17.14 1.78
C LYS A 405 -27.01 -16.47 2.35
N GLU A 406 -26.87 -16.45 3.67
CA GLU A 406 -25.79 -15.83 4.46
C GLU A 406 -24.35 -16.07 3.95
N ASN A 407 -24.14 -17.07 3.09
CA ASN A 407 -22.83 -17.50 2.61
C ASN A 407 -22.52 -17.23 1.12
N GLN A 408 -23.29 -16.42 0.39
CA GLN A 408 -22.88 -16.03 -0.97
C GLN A 408 -22.04 -14.75 -0.97
N THR A 409 -20.75 -14.88 -1.28
CA THR A 409 -19.87 -13.77 -1.66
C THR A 409 -20.45 -13.06 -2.88
N LEU A 410 -20.62 -11.74 -2.78
CA LEU A 410 -21.01 -10.92 -3.92
C LEU A 410 -19.89 -11.00 -4.98
N SER A 411 -20.16 -11.64 -6.13
CA SER A 411 -19.20 -11.83 -7.24
C SER A 411 -18.87 -10.54 -8.02
N THR A 412 -18.95 -9.40 -7.37
CA THR A 412 -18.76 -8.05 -7.93
C THR A 412 -17.55 -7.33 -7.37
N ASP A 413 -16.87 -7.92 -6.37
CA ASP A 413 -15.64 -7.33 -5.86
C ASP A 413 -14.50 -7.53 -6.87
N ARG A 414 -13.76 -6.46 -7.16
CA ARG A 414 -12.68 -6.45 -8.14
C ARG A 414 -11.35 -6.26 -7.43
N LEU A 415 -10.34 -6.98 -7.89
CA LEU A 415 -8.98 -6.78 -7.45
C LEU A 415 -8.52 -5.37 -7.87
N LEU A 416 -8.09 -4.55 -6.91
CA LEU A 416 -7.52 -3.23 -7.17
C LEU A 416 -6.00 -3.27 -7.08
N LEU A 417 -5.46 -3.87 -6.02
CA LEU A 417 -4.02 -4.09 -5.87
C LEU A 417 -3.76 -5.56 -5.54
N ALA A 418 -3.02 -6.20 -6.45
CA ALA A 418 -2.51 -7.54 -6.26
C ALA A 418 -1.51 -7.58 -5.09
N PRO A 419 -1.42 -8.72 -4.38
CA PRO A 419 -0.37 -8.91 -3.41
C PRO A 419 0.99 -9.02 -4.11
N ASP A 420 2.07 -8.66 -3.41
CA ASP A 420 3.42 -8.90 -3.90
C ASP A 420 3.74 -10.40 -3.82
N THR A 421 3.89 -11.04 -4.98
CA THR A 421 4.24 -12.45 -5.12
C THR A 421 5.73 -12.64 -5.44
N THR A 422 6.58 -11.65 -5.21
CA THR A 422 8.02 -11.83 -5.47
C THR A 422 8.62 -12.84 -4.48
N PRO A 423 9.42 -13.81 -4.96
CA PRO A 423 10.05 -14.77 -4.08
C PRO A 423 10.98 -14.10 -3.06
N GLY A 424 10.74 -14.39 -1.78
CA GLY A 424 11.51 -13.86 -0.67
C GLY A 424 12.85 -14.55 -0.42
N GLY A 425 13.69 -13.94 0.42
CA GLY A 425 14.93 -14.59 0.89
C GLY A 425 14.68 -15.87 1.67
N THR A 426 13.56 -15.95 2.41
CA THR A 426 13.13 -17.14 3.14
C THR A 426 12.87 -18.32 2.21
N GLU A 427 12.12 -18.10 1.13
CA GLU A 427 11.83 -19.14 0.12
C GLU A 427 13.13 -19.68 -0.50
N LEU A 428 14.05 -18.78 -0.86
CA LEU A 428 15.33 -19.16 -1.44
C LEU A 428 16.24 -19.92 -0.48
N ASN A 429 16.30 -19.51 0.79
CA ASN A 429 17.09 -20.20 1.79
C ASN A 429 16.52 -21.59 2.09
N TRP A 430 15.19 -21.70 2.15
CA TRP A 430 14.51 -22.97 2.33
C TRP A 430 14.81 -23.94 1.17
N LEU A 431 14.69 -23.48 -0.08
CA LEU A 431 15.05 -24.31 -1.25
C LEU A 431 16.52 -24.78 -1.21
N ARG A 432 17.47 -23.91 -0.85
CA ARG A 432 18.88 -24.31 -0.71
C ARG A 432 19.09 -25.34 0.38
N GLN A 433 18.37 -25.21 1.49
CA GLN A 433 18.45 -26.20 2.56
C GLN A 433 17.95 -27.56 2.08
N LEU A 434 16.80 -27.60 1.38
CA LEU A 434 16.29 -28.85 0.78
C LEU A 434 17.27 -29.47 -0.22
N GLU A 435 17.95 -28.63 -1.02
CA GLU A 435 19.00 -29.07 -1.94
C GLU A 435 20.19 -29.68 -1.21
N MET A 436 20.72 -28.99 -0.18
CA MET A 436 21.84 -29.48 0.63
C MET A 436 21.51 -30.79 1.37
N GLU A 437 20.26 -30.93 1.81
CA GLU A 437 19.76 -32.13 2.49
C GLU A 437 19.41 -33.26 1.50
N GLY A 438 19.45 -33.01 0.19
CA GLY A 438 19.12 -34.01 -0.84
C GLY A 438 17.66 -34.46 -0.83
N VAL A 439 16.74 -33.61 -0.37
CA VAL A 439 15.32 -33.94 -0.22
C VAL A 439 14.66 -34.10 -1.59
N ARG A 440 13.95 -35.22 -1.79
CA ARG A 440 13.23 -35.53 -3.05
C ARG A 440 11.74 -35.84 -2.87
N GLU A 441 11.23 -35.69 -1.66
CA GLU A 441 9.82 -35.86 -1.31
C GLU A 441 9.06 -34.52 -1.39
N PRO A 442 7.74 -34.53 -1.67
CA PRO A 442 6.98 -33.30 -1.72
C PRO A 442 6.99 -32.54 -0.40
N ARG A 443 7.27 -31.23 -0.43
CA ARG A 443 7.24 -30.37 0.75
C ARG A 443 6.57 -29.04 0.46
N THR A 444 5.88 -28.51 1.46
CA THR A 444 5.23 -27.21 1.39
C THR A 444 5.84 -26.26 2.41
N LEU A 445 6.34 -25.12 1.94
CA LEU A 445 6.73 -24.00 2.81
C LEU A 445 5.48 -23.19 3.14
N LEU A 446 5.22 -23.04 4.43
CA LEU A 446 4.15 -22.18 4.93
C LEU A 446 4.70 -20.79 5.22
N LEU A 447 4.17 -19.78 4.53
CA LEU A 447 4.48 -18.38 4.74
C LEU A 447 3.23 -17.63 5.20
N ASP A 448 3.04 -17.55 6.51
CA ASP A 448 1.85 -16.93 7.10
C ASP A 448 2.01 -15.41 7.31
N GLN A 449 2.67 -14.70 6.39
CA GLN A 449 2.85 -13.25 6.52
C GLN A 449 1.49 -12.53 6.52
N LEU A 450 1.11 -12.02 7.69
CA LEU A 450 -0.25 -11.61 8.00
C LEU A 450 -0.54 -10.11 7.87
N ASN A 451 0.44 -9.28 7.50
CA ASN A 451 0.28 -7.83 7.68
C ASN A 451 1.03 -7.03 6.62
N ASN A 452 0.67 -7.18 5.35
CA ASN A 452 1.26 -6.33 4.32
C ASN A 452 0.63 -4.94 4.33
N TYR A 453 -0.64 -4.78 4.73
CA TYR A 453 -1.31 -3.49 4.73
C TYR A 453 -1.86 -3.13 6.12
N GLN A 454 -1.53 -1.96 6.65
CA GLN A 454 -1.98 -1.52 7.98
C GLN A 454 -3.28 -0.71 7.89
N SER A 455 -3.37 0.20 6.93
CA SER A 455 -4.51 1.11 6.74
C SER A 455 -4.60 1.53 5.27
N ILE A 456 -5.81 1.84 4.82
CA ILE A 456 -6.11 2.32 3.47
C ILE A 456 -7.03 3.54 3.56
N HIS A 457 -6.76 4.57 2.77
CA HIS A 457 -7.58 5.78 2.71
C HIS A 457 -7.62 6.33 1.29
N PHE A 458 -8.78 6.81 0.84
CA PHE A 458 -8.85 7.57 -0.40
C PHE A 458 -8.38 9.00 -0.18
N SER A 459 -7.76 9.59 -1.20
CA SER A 459 -7.60 11.04 -1.24
C SER A 459 -8.98 11.73 -1.30
N PRO A 460 -9.11 12.96 -0.77
CA PRO A 460 -10.39 13.67 -0.78
C PRO A 460 -10.99 13.94 -2.19
N ASP A 461 -10.18 13.87 -3.25
CA ASP A 461 -10.65 13.97 -4.65
C ASP A 461 -11.01 12.61 -5.29
N GLY A 462 -10.80 11.50 -4.56
CA GLY A 462 -11.05 10.13 -5.00
C GLY A 462 -10.16 9.64 -6.14
N LYS A 463 -9.11 10.39 -6.52
CA LYS A 463 -8.20 10.02 -7.62
C LYS A 463 -7.02 9.16 -7.17
N THR A 464 -6.81 9.05 -5.88
CA THR A 464 -5.68 8.34 -5.31
C THR A 464 -6.13 7.44 -4.17
N LEU A 465 -5.54 6.25 -4.07
CA LEU A 465 -5.58 5.43 -2.86
C LEU A 465 -4.24 5.55 -2.13
N LEU A 466 -4.30 5.84 -0.84
CA LEU A 466 -3.16 5.87 0.07
C LEU A 466 -3.17 4.58 0.88
N VAL A 467 -2.01 3.95 0.98
CA VAL A 467 -1.87 2.62 1.57
C VAL A 467 -0.65 2.63 2.50
N ALA A 468 -0.85 2.30 3.76
CA ALA A 468 0.26 1.99 4.66
C ALA A 468 0.67 0.53 4.46
N ARG A 469 1.80 0.30 3.80
CA ARG A 469 2.33 -1.04 3.51
C ARG A 469 3.50 -1.37 4.42
N ARG A 470 3.45 -2.51 5.11
CA ARG A 470 4.57 -3.02 5.90
C ARG A 470 5.57 -3.72 4.98
N ASP A 471 6.82 -3.26 5.04
CA ASP A 471 7.95 -3.82 4.33
C ASP A 471 9.00 -4.23 5.37
N GLY A 472 8.86 -5.46 5.90
CA GLY A 472 9.75 -6.01 6.93
C GLY A 472 9.70 -5.20 8.24
N GLY A 473 10.83 -4.57 8.58
CA GLY A 473 11.00 -3.71 9.77
C GLY A 473 10.60 -2.24 9.53
N THR A 474 9.98 -1.92 8.40
CA THR A 474 9.51 -0.58 8.06
C THR A 474 8.06 -0.59 7.61
N VAL A 475 7.42 0.57 7.60
CA VAL A 475 6.11 0.80 7.00
C VAL A 475 6.22 1.96 6.02
N ALA A 476 5.92 1.70 4.76
CA ALA A 476 5.88 2.68 3.69
C ALA A 476 4.47 3.24 3.53
N LEU A 477 4.34 4.55 3.40
CA LEU A 477 3.12 5.20 2.92
C LEU A 477 3.19 5.27 1.39
N VAL A 478 2.30 4.56 0.72
CA VAL A 478 2.29 4.41 -0.74
C VAL A 478 1.08 5.09 -1.34
N GLN A 479 1.31 5.89 -2.38
CA GLN A 479 0.31 6.48 -3.25
C GLN A 479 0.01 5.56 -4.43
N VAL A 480 -1.26 5.38 -4.75
CA VAL A 480 -1.70 4.64 -5.93
C VAL A 480 -2.66 5.52 -6.72
N GLU A 481 -2.31 5.88 -7.95
CA GLU A 481 -3.23 6.59 -8.84
C GLU A 481 -4.42 5.70 -9.20
N LEU A 482 -5.60 6.29 -9.30
CA LEU A 482 -6.83 5.59 -9.64
C LEU A 482 -7.45 6.16 -10.92
N ARG A 483 -7.88 5.28 -11.81
CA ARG A 483 -8.56 5.67 -13.05
C ARG A 483 -9.88 4.92 -13.16
N GLU A 484 -10.91 5.63 -13.60
CA GLU A 484 -12.15 4.98 -14.00
C GLU A 484 -12.04 4.57 -15.47
N LYS A 485 -12.18 3.27 -15.73
CA LYS A 485 -12.29 2.74 -17.08
C LYS A 485 -13.74 2.33 -17.33
N THR A 486 -14.28 2.76 -18.46
CA THR A 486 -15.60 2.29 -18.92
C THR A 486 -15.46 0.84 -19.34
N THR A 487 -16.23 -0.05 -18.73
CA THR A 487 -16.20 -1.46 -19.13
C THR A 487 -16.69 -1.60 -20.56
N GLY A 488 -15.80 -1.97 -21.47
CA GLY A 488 -16.16 -2.34 -22.84
C GLY A 488 -16.93 -3.65 -22.82
N ARG A 489 -17.87 -3.82 -23.77
CA ARG A 489 -18.77 -4.99 -23.89
C ARG A 489 -18.07 -6.36 -24.07
N GLY A 490 -16.74 -6.42 -24.02
CA GLY A 490 -15.93 -7.63 -24.24
C GLY A 490 -15.22 -8.21 -23.01
N GLU A 491 -15.18 -7.53 -21.86
CA GLU A 491 -14.49 -8.04 -20.65
C GLU A 491 -15.47 -8.77 -19.69
N LYS A 492 -16.25 -9.71 -20.24
CA LYS A 492 -16.85 -10.80 -19.46
C LYS A 492 -16.15 -12.09 -19.87
N GLN A 493 -15.08 -12.45 -19.15
CA GLN A 493 -14.61 -13.83 -19.04
C GLN A 493 -14.20 -14.09 -17.59
#